data_AF-A0A662CMI2-F1
#
_entry.id   AF-A0A662CMI2-F1
#
_cell.length_a   1.000
_cell.length_b   1.000
_cell.length_c   1.000
_cell.angle_alpha   90.00
_cell.angle_beta   90.00
_cell.angle_gamma   90.00
#
_symmetry.space_group_name_H-M   'P 1'
#
loop_
_entity.id
_entity.type
_entity.pdbx_description
1 polymer ?
#
loop_
_entity_poly.entity_id
_entity_poly.type
_entity_poly.pdbx_seq_one_letter_code
_entity_poly.pdbx_strand_id
1 'polypeptide(L)'
;MVNKLARRVAGEWLLLLMRILRFSLDSGEKVFLYSSLGSQIISNFPSTLFFAEFTNNWRALLWGVSVGGFGNLIGSLASLITYRLYKTHAPSQGRFLIKFHLYGYLAFFAGWALFFAIVGVK
;
A
#
# COMPACT_ATOMS: atom_id res chain seq x y z
N MET A 1 46.56 8.75 -6.77
CA MET A 1 45.35 8.93 -7.61
C MET A 1 44.19 8.00 -7.21
N VAL A 2 44.43 6.70 -7.01
CA VAL A 2 43.43 5.67 -6.64
C VAL A 2 42.60 5.99 -5.38
N ASN A 3 43.24 6.48 -4.31
CA ASN A 3 42.55 6.80 -3.04
C ASN A 3 41.55 7.98 -3.18
N LYS A 4 41.81 8.91 -4.12
CA LYS A 4 40.92 10.06 -4.38
C LYS A 4 39.68 9.63 -5.17
N LEU A 5 39.83 8.65 -6.06
CA LEU A 5 38.72 8.06 -6.83
C LEU A 5 37.84 7.19 -5.94
N ALA A 6 38.43 6.35 -5.09
CA ALA A 6 37.70 5.49 -4.14
C ALA A 6 36.85 6.30 -3.15
N ARG A 7 37.36 7.41 -2.62
CA ARG A 7 36.59 8.30 -1.73
C ARG A 7 35.45 9.03 -2.46
N ARG A 8 35.64 9.37 -3.74
CA ARG A 8 34.60 10.03 -4.55
C ARG A 8 33.46 9.07 -4.86
N VAL A 9 33.80 7.83 -5.24
CA VAL A 9 32.83 6.76 -5.49
C VAL A 9 32.09 6.41 -4.19
N ALA A 10 32.79 6.23 -3.07
CA ALA A 10 32.15 5.97 -1.78
C ALA A 10 31.20 7.11 -1.34
N GLY A 11 31.55 8.37 -1.62
CA GLY A 11 30.68 9.52 -1.35
C GLY A 11 29.40 9.52 -2.21
N GLU A 12 29.51 9.19 -3.49
CA GLU A 12 28.35 9.06 -4.40
C GLU A 12 27.38 7.97 -3.92
N TRP A 13 27.90 6.81 -3.50
CA TRP A 13 27.09 5.72 -2.93
C TRP A 13 26.41 6.11 -1.62
N LEU A 14 27.12 6.84 -0.75
CA LEU A 14 26.55 7.35 0.50
C LEU A 14 25.41 8.34 0.22
N LEU A 15 25.58 9.21 -0.77
CA LEU A 15 24.55 10.16 -1.19
C LEU A 15 23.36 9.48 -1.84
N LEU A 16 23.57 8.43 -2.66
CA LEU A 16 22.51 7.61 -3.22
C LEU A 16 21.73 6.88 -2.11
N LEU A 17 22.43 6.31 -1.14
CA LEU A 17 21.81 5.66 0.03
C LEU A 17 20.99 6.68 0.83
N MET A 18 21.56 7.85 1.14
CA MET A 18 20.86 8.93 1.84
C MET A 18 19.67 9.45 1.04
N ARG A 19 19.73 9.43 -0.29
CA ARG A 19 18.63 9.86 -1.16
C ARG A 19 17.50 8.82 -1.23
N ILE A 20 17.82 7.54 -1.20
CA ILE A 20 16.85 6.45 -1.05
C ILE A 20 16.20 6.52 0.34
N LEU A 21 16.99 6.75 1.39
CA LEU A 21 16.50 6.92 2.76
C LEU A 21 15.68 8.20 2.95
N ARG A 22 15.91 9.24 2.12
CA ARG A 22 15.13 10.49 2.07
C ARG A 22 13.99 10.45 1.05
N PHE A 23 13.56 9.27 0.60
CA PHE A 23 12.37 9.18 -0.23
C PHE A 23 11.15 9.60 0.59
N SER A 24 10.77 10.87 0.49
CA SER A 24 9.62 11.41 1.20
C SER A 24 8.41 11.48 0.28
N LEU A 25 7.28 10.96 0.79
CA LEU A 25 5.98 11.15 0.19
C LEU A 25 5.36 12.42 0.76
N ASP A 26 5.69 13.54 0.11
CA ASP A 26 5.33 14.88 0.60
C ASP A 26 3.87 15.25 0.34
N SER A 27 3.24 14.71 -0.72
CA SER A 27 1.84 14.99 -1.05
C SER A 27 0.90 13.88 -0.61
N GLY A 28 -0.25 14.25 -0.04
CA GLY A 28 -1.28 13.30 0.40
C GLY A 28 -1.78 12.39 -0.72
N GLU A 29 -1.84 12.89 -1.95
CA GLU A 29 -2.23 12.10 -3.12
C GLU A 29 -1.22 10.99 -3.43
N LYS A 30 0.09 11.31 -3.40
CA LYS A 30 1.14 10.31 -3.60
C LYS A 30 1.11 9.29 -2.46
N VAL A 31 0.96 9.75 -1.22
CA VAL A 31 0.84 8.85 -0.06
C VAL A 31 -0.32 7.87 -0.26
N PHE A 32 -1.51 8.37 -0.61
CA PHE A 32 -2.68 7.53 -0.87
C PHE A 32 -2.43 6.55 -2.03
N LEU A 33 -1.90 7.03 -3.14
CA LEU A 33 -1.66 6.21 -4.34
C LEU A 33 -0.65 5.08 -4.07
N TYR A 34 0.53 5.40 -3.52
CA TYR A 34 1.56 4.40 -3.28
C TYR A 34 1.17 3.43 -2.18
N SER A 35 0.57 3.91 -1.08
CA SER A 35 0.17 3.04 0.02
C SER A 35 -1.00 2.13 -0.32
N SER A 36 -1.96 2.59 -1.14
CA SER A 36 -3.06 1.73 -1.62
C SER A 36 -2.59 0.66 -2.60
N LEU A 37 -1.72 1.01 -3.55
CA LEU A 37 -1.15 0.02 -4.47
C LEU A 37 -0.21 -0.95 -3.75
N GLY A 38 0.61 -0.47 -2.82
CA GLY A 38 1.47 -1.33 -2.01
C GLY A 38 0.68 -2.32 -1.15
N SER A 39 -0.44 -1.86 -0.57
CA SER A 39 -1.32 -2.70 0.25
C SER A 39 -1.99 -3.84 -0.53
N GLN A 40 -2.20 -3.70 -1.84
CA GLN A 40 -2.71 -4.80 -2.69
C GLN A 40 -1.73 -5.98 -2.77
N ILE A 41 -0.43 -5.70 -2.64
CA ILE A 41 0.65 -6.68 -2.81
C ILE A 41 1.13 -7.20 -1.45
N ILE A 42 1.35 -6.31 -0.49
CA ILE A 42 2.02 -6.62 0.78
C ILE A 42 1.02 -6.92 1.90
N SER A 43 -0.23 -6.45 1.80
CA SER A 43 -1.28 -6.41 2.83
C SER A 43 -1.30 -5.12 3.66
N ASN A 44 -2.49 -4.75 4.12
CA ASN A 44 -2.77 -3.48 4.78
C ASN A 44 -1.86 -3.17 5.98
N PHE A 45 -1.65 -4.13 6.88
CA PHE A 45 -0.85 -3.94 8.09
C PHE A 45 0.64 -3.72 7.79
N PRO A 46 1.36 -4.64 7.12
CA PRO A 46 2.76 -4.44 6.77
C PRO A 46 2.99 -3.25 5.83
N SER A 47 2.06 -2.92 4.93
CA SER A 47 2.14 -1.68 4.14
C SER A 47 2.05 -0.42 5.00
N THR A 48 1.19 -0.41 6.03
CA THR A 48 1.10 0.73 6.95
C THR A 48 2.44 1.00 7.62
N LEU A 49 3.07 -0.04 8.15
CA LEU A 49 4.37 0.07 8.80
C LEU A 49 5.47 0.51 7.83
N PHE A 50 5.47 -0.06 6.61
CA PHE A 50 6.46 0.30 5.59
C PHE A 50 6.35 1.77 5.15
N PHE A 51 5.14 2.24 4.84
CA PHE A 51 4.94 3.60 4.34
C PHE A 51 4.96 4.68 5.42
N ALA A 52 4.78 4.33 6.69
CA ALA A 52 4.85 5.26 7.82
C ALA A 52 6.22 5.95 7.94
N GLU A 53 7.30 5.26 7.58
CA GLU A 53 8.66 5.82 7.59
C GLU A 53 8.89 6.88 6.50
N PHE A 54 8.04 6.92 5.47
CA PHE A 54 8.20 7.80 4.30
C PHE A 54 7.22 8.99 4.29
N THR A 55 6.34 9.13 5.29
CA THR A 55 5.37 10.24 5.31
C THR A 55 4.88 10.61 6.71
N ASN A 56 4.61 11.90 6.90
CA ASN A 56 3.89 12.42 8.07
C ASN A 56 2.37 12.54 7.82
N ASN A 57 1.90 12.31 6.59
CA ASN A 57 0.47 12.40 6.26
C ASN A 57 -0.26 11.11 6.63
N TRP A 58 -0.42 10.90 7.94
CA TRP A 58 -1.07 9.71 8.49
C TRP A 58 -2.50 9.50 7.97
N ARG A 59 -3.24 10.58 7.65
CA ARG A 59 -4.61 10.47 7.13
C ARG A 59 -4.64 9.85 5.75
N ALA A 60 -3.81 10.34 4.83
CA ALA A 60 -3.72 9.78 3.49
C ALA A 60 -3.14 8.35 3.51
N LEU A 61 -2.20 8.09 4.42
CA LEU A 61 -1.61 6.77 4.61
C LEU A 61 -2.67 5.75 5.07
N LEU A 62 -3.35 6.03 6.18
CA LEU A 62 -4.37 5.12 6.73
C LEU A 62 -5.52 4.90 5.76
N TRP A 63 -5.92 5.94 5.01
CA TRP A 63 -6.92 5.79 3.96
C TRP A 63 -6.40 4.87 2.84
N GLY A 64 -5.21 5.15 2.31
CA GLY A 64 -4.62 4.40 1.20
C GLY A 64 -4.46 2.92 1.53
N VAL A 65 -3.84 2.56 2.65
CA VAL A 65 -3.68 1.15 3.07
C VAL A 65 -5.00 0.46 3.37
N SER A 66 -6.01 1.18 3.88
CA SER A 66 -7.34 0.60 4.12
C SER A 66 -8.05 0.28 2.81
N VAL A 67 -8.03 1.22 1.85
CA VAL A 67 -8.61 1.02 0.52
C VAL A 67 -7.87 -0.05 -0.25
N GLY A 68 -6.53 -0.05 -0.18
CA GLY A 68 -5.69 -1.06 -0.82
C GLY A 68 -5.83 -2.47 -0.25
N GLY A 69 -6.42 -2.61 0.95
CA GLY A 69 -6.78 -3.91 1.50
C GLY A 69 -8.00 -4.57 0.85
N PHE A 70 -8.74 -3.86 0.01
CA PHE A 70 -9.86 -4.40 -0.74
C PHE A 70 -9.42 -5.04 -2.07
N GLY A 71 -10.28 -5.90 -2.63
CA GLY A 71 -10.07 -6.51 -3.95
C GLY A 71 -9.37 -7.85 -3.87
N ASN A 72 -8.15 -7.89 -3.34
CA ASN A 72 -7.39 -9.14 -3.24
C ASN A 72 -7.52 -9.82 -1.88
N LEU A 73 -7.55 -11.16 -1.87
CA LEU A 73 -7.76 -11.91 -0.62
C LEU A 73 -6.60 -11.75 0.37
N ILE A 74 -5.38 -11.62 -0.16
CA ILE A 74 -4.14 -11.40 0.62
C ILE A 74 -4.00 -9.92 1.04
N GLY A 75 -4.76 -9.01 0.41
CA GLY A 75 -4.70 -7.57 0.67
C GLY A 75 -5.05 -7.18 2.11
N SER A 76 -5.76 -8.04 2.85
CA SER A 76 -6.04 -7.82 4.26
C SER A 76 -6.11 -9.12 5.07
N LEU A 77 -5.60 -9.07 6.30
CA LEU A 77 -5.74 -10.17 7.26
C LEU A 77 -7.22 -10.52 7.56
N ALA A 78 -8.10 -9.52 7.57
CA ALA A 78 -9.54 -9.73 7.78
C ALA A 78 -10.16 -10.59 6.65
N SER A 79 -9.72 -10.36 5.41
CA SER A 79 -10.14 -11.14 4.23
C SER A 79 -9.68 -12.60 4.33
N LEU A 80 -8.45 -12.83 4.77
CA LEU A 80 -7.91 -14.17 5.02
C LEU A 80 -8.68 -14.92 6.11
N ILE A 81 -8.99 -14.24 7.24
CA ILE A 81 -9.80 -14.83 8.32
C ILE A 81 -11.19 -15.19 7.80
N THR A 82 -11.84 -14.28 7.07
CA THR A 82 -13.17 -14.51 6.48
C THR A 82 -13.18 -15.72 5.56
N TYR A 83 -12.17 -15.86 4.70
CA TYR A 83 -12.07 -17.01 3.81
C TYR A 83 -11.79 -18.32 4.56
N ARG A 84 -10.95 -18.29 5.61
CA ARG A 84 -10.70 -19.46 6.46
C ARG A 84 -12.00 -19.93 7.13
N LEU A 85 -12.79 -19.02 7.68
CA LEU A 85 -14.09 -19.32 8.31
C LEU A 85 -15.12 -19.81 7.29
N TYR A 86 -15.15 -19.23 6.09
CA TYR A 86 -16.05 -19.67 5.03
C TYR A 86 -15.74 -21.10 4.58
N LYS A 87 -14.44 -21.42 4.39
CA LYS A 87 -14.01 -22.77 4.00
C LYS A 87 -14.38 -23.87 4.99
N THR A 88 -14.49 -23.56 6.29
CA THR A 88 -14.93 -24.54 7.29
C THR A 88 -16.44 -24.81 7.25
N HIS A 89 -17.26 -23.91 6.71
CA HIS A 89 -18.72 -24.02 6.76
C HIS A 89 -19.38 -24.30 5.40
N ALA A 90 -18.72 -23.96 4.27
CA ALA A 90 -19.31 -24.09 2.94
C ALA A 90 -18.31 -24.68 1.92
N PRO A 91 -18.63 -25.80 1.24
CA PRO A 91 -17.74 -26.42 0.26
C PRO A 91 -17.65 -25.67 -1.08
N SER A 92 -18.56 -24.72 -1.36
CA SER A 92 -18.60 -24.00 -2.65
C SER A 92 -17.64 -22.79 -2.67
N GLN A 93 -16.34 -23.07 -2.84
CA GLN A 93 -15.25 -22.08 -2.76
C GLN A 93 -15.24 -21.07 -3.93
N GLY A 94 -15.52 -21.52 -5.17
CA GLY A 94 -15.39 -20.67 -6.37
C GLY A 94 -16.38 -19.51 -6.42
N ARG A 95 -17.65 -19.73 -6.05
CA ARG A 95 -18.69 -18.67 -6.04
C ARG A 95 -18.41 -17.59 -5.00
N PHE A 96 -17.83 -17.96 -3.87
CA PHE A 96 -17.38 -17.01 -2.85
C PHE A 96 -16.26 -16.13 -3.37
N LEU A 97 -15.19 -16.72 -3.93
CA LEU A 97 -14.03 -15.96 -4.41
C LEU A 97 -14.41 -14.97 -5.51
N ILE A 98 -15.26 -15.36 -6.46
CA ILE A 98 -15.72 -14.45 -7.52
C ILE A 98 -16.46 -13.25 -6.92
N LYS A 99 -17.42 -13.49 -6.02
CA LYS A 99 -18.17 -12.39 -5.35
C LYS A 99 -17.24 -11.54 -4.50
N PHE A 100 -16.34 -12.16 -3.75
CA PHE A 100 -15.37 -11.49 -2.90
C PHE A 100 -14.48 -10.53 -3.71
N HIS A 101 -13.90 -11.01 -4.80
CA HIS A 101 -13.07 -10.17 -5.67
C HIS A 101 -13.89 -9.07 -6.35
N LEU A 102 -15.11 -9.37 -6.82
CA LEU A 102 -15.97 -8.38 -7.45
C LEU A 102 -16.32 -7.23 -6.48
N TYR A 103 -16.87 -7.55 -5.31
CA TYR A 103 -17.21 -6.53 -4.32
C TYR A 103 -15.96 -5.83 -3.77
N GLY A 104 -14.86 -6.56 -3.61
CA GLY A 104 -13.59 -6.02 -3.17
C GLY A 104 -13.05 -4.97 -4.14
N TYR A 105 -12.98 -5.28 -5.44
CA TYR A 105 -12.48 -4.30 -6.42
C TYR A 105 -13.45 -3.14 -6.61
N LEU A 106 -14.76 -3.35 -6.50
CA LEU A 106 -15.73 -2.24 -6.46
C LEU A 106 -15.47 -1.31 -5.28
N ALA A 107 -15.25 -1.85 -4.07
CA ALA A 107 -14.91 -1.06 -2.89
C ALA A 107 -13.55 -0.36 -3.02
N PHE A 108 -12.57 -1.00 -3.65
CA PHE A 108 -11.26 -0.40 -3.96
C PHE A 108 -11.42 0.84 -4.85
N PHE A 109 -12.10 0.72 -5.99
CA PHE A 109 -12.32 1.84 -6.91
C PHE A 109 -13.22 2.92 -6.32
N ALA A 110 -14.23 2.54 -5.54
CA ALA A 110 -15.07 3.50 -4.81
C ALA A 110 -14.25 4.29 -3.78
N GLY A 111 -13.32 3.63 -3.07
CA GLY A 111 -12.41 4.28 -2.12
C GLY A 111 -11.46 5.26 -2.79
N TRP A 112 -10.94 4.93 -3.98
CA TRP A 112 -10.17 5.84 -4.82
C TRP A 112 -11.00 7.05 -5.27
N ALA A 113 -12.18 6.81 -5.84
CA ALA A 113 -13.07 7.88 -6.28
C ALA A 113 -13.44 8.83 -5.12
N LEU A 114 -13.75 8.27 -3.95
CA LEU A 114 -14.11 9.04 -2.76
C LEU A 114 -12.93 9.89 -2.25
N PHE A 115 -11.72 9.34 -2.24
CA PHE A 115 -10.52 10.08 -1.84
C PHE A 115 -10.31 11.30 -2.75
N PHE A 116 -10.33 11.11 -4.07
CA PHE A 116 -10.14 12.22 -5.02
C PHE A 116 -11.32 13.19 -5.03
N ALA A 117 -12.55 12.74 -4.81
CA ALA A 117 -13.70 13.63 -4.70
C ALA A 117 -13.65 14.53 -3.46
N ILE A 118 -13.04 14.07 -2.36
CA ILE A 118 -12.94 14.86 -1.11
C ILE A 118 -11.66 15.71 -1.09
N VAL A 119 -10.54 15.17 -1.58
CA VAL A 119 -9.22 15.80 -1.49
C VAL A 119 -8.90 16.63 -2.72
N GLY A 120 -9.31 16.20 -3.91
CA GLY A 120 -9.07 16.89 -5.19
C GLY A 120 -10.00 18.07 -5.47
N VAL A 121 -10.95 18.36 -4.57
CA VAL A 121 -11.84 19.55 -4.64
C VAL A 121 -11.26 20.73 -3.84
N LYS A 122 -10.00 20.64 -3.40
CA LYS A 122 -9.28 21.72 -2.72
C LYS A 122 -8.19 22.33 -3.59
#